data_AF-H2Z158-F1
#
_entry.id   AF-H2Z158-F1
#
_cell.length_a   1.000
_cell.length_b   1.000
_cell.length_c   1.000
_cell.angle_alpha   90.00
_cell.angle_beta   90.00
_cell.angle_gamma   90.00
#
_symmetry.space_group_name_H-M   'P 1'
#
loop_
_entity.id
_entity.type
_entity.pdbx_description
1 polymer ?
#
loop_
_entity_poly.entity_id
_entity_poly.type
_entity_poly.pdbx_seq_one_letter_code
_entity_poly.pdbx_strand_id
1 'polypeptide(L)'
;MQYGDLSLSNEIVGIFQGQRESKVKPMKLRPIYDDVPSPDVPIHILQYKISMATTFQQHQQLQLELNKELEMRRRIQWTMRNIANLAAAESNENSLVFHTMPTLLDLPCYSQAIQAFDAMCYELDDHEYAYRQLFVFGNLCDNGVPVDTIVESTRKTCSNIV
;
A
#
# COMPACT_ATOMS: atom_id res chain seq x y z
N MET A 1 -3.37 -17.92 1.25
CA MET A 1 -4.46 -18.19 0.29
C MET A 1 -3.92 -19.13 -0.79
N GLN A 2 -4.74 -20.04 -1.32
CA GLN A 2 -4.40 -20.90 -2.46
C GLN A 2 -5.49 -20.70 -3.53
N TYR A 3 -5.12 -20.68 -4.81
CA TYR A 3 -6.02 -20.39 -5.92
C TYR A 3 -5.74 -21.34 -7.10
N GLY A 4 -6.71 -21.52 -7.99
CA GLY A 4 -6.56 -22.35 -9.19
C GLY A 4 -6.71 -23.85 -8.90
N ASP A 5 -6.02 -24.67 -9.67
CA ASP A 5 -6.03 -26.12 -9.51
C ASP A 5 -5.18 -26.55 -8.31
N LEU A 6 -5.86 -26.89 -7.21
CA LEU A 6 -5.20 -27.31 -5.98
C LEU A 6 -4.52 -28.67 -6.10
N SER A 7 -4.81 -29.47 -7.12
CA SER A 7 -4.11 -30.74 -7.34
C SER A 7 -2.61 -30.54 -7.59
N LEU A 8 -2.23 -29.40 -8.18
CA LEU A 8 -0.84 -29.00 -8.40
C LEU A 8 -0.05 -28.84 -7.09
N SER A 9 -0.72 -28.59 -5.97
CA SER A 9 -0.05 -28.50 -4.66
C SER A 9 0.50 -29.84 -4.17
N ASN A 10 0.02 -30.96 -4.74
CA ASN A 10 0.50 -32.30 -4.42
C ASN A 10 1.73 -32.72 -5.24
N GLU A 11 2.07 -31.96 -6.27
CA GLU A 11 3.27 -32.22 -7.06
C GLU A 11 4.54 -31.94 -6.27
N ILE A 12 5.63 -32.63 -6.62
CA ILE A 12 6.92 -32.41 -5.94
C ILE A 12 7.44 -31.01 -6.27
N VAL A 13 7.83 -30.22 -5.25
CA VAL A 13 8.34 -28.84 -5.42
C VAL A 13 9.46 -28.74 -6.45
N GLY A 14 10.27 -29.79 -6.59
CA GLY A 14 11.31 -29.91 -7.61
C GLY A 14 10.82 -29.64 -9.03
N ILE A 15 9.58 -30.00 -9.42
CA ILE A 15 9.10 -29.71 -10.79
C ILE A 15 8.96 -28.21 -11.08
N PHE A 16 8.81 -27.38 -10.04
CA PHE A 16 8.69 -25.93 -10.14
C PHE A 16 10.01 -25.22 -9.84
N GLN A 17 10.85 -25.78 -8.96
CA GLN A 17 12.09 -25.15 -8.47
C GLN A 17 13.38 -25.78 -9.00
N GLY A 18 13.33 -26.82 -9.86
CA GLY A 18 14.51 -27.38 -10.52
C GLY A 18 14.51 -28.91 -10.67
N GLN A 19 15.54 -29.57 -10.11
CA GLN A 19 15.70 -31.02 -10.29
C GLN A 19 14.74 -31.80 -9.38
N ARG A 20 14.14 -32.86 -9.94
CA ARG A 20 13.21 -33.76 -9.22
C ARG A 20 13.87 -34.47 -8.04
N GLU A 21 15.16 -34.76 -8.13
CA GLU A 21 15.97 -35.32 -7.05
C GLU A 21 16.97 -34.27 -6.57
N SER A 22 16.74 -33.73 -5.37
CA SER A 22 17.68 -32.81 -4.74
C SER A 22 18.67 -33.57 -3.87
N LYS A 23 19.97 -33.37 -4.13
CA LYS A 23 21.05 -33.85 -3.25
C LYS A 23 21.34 -32.87 -2.10
N VAL A 24 20.58 -31.78 -1.99
CA VAL A 24 20.79 -30.71 -1.02
C VAL A 24 20.30 -31.15 0.35
N LYS A 25 21.18 -31.06 1.36
CA LYS A 25 20.79 -31.28 2.76
C LYS A 25 19.96 -30.08 3.24
N PRO A 26 18.77 -30.28 3.83
CA PRO A 26 17.96 -29.19 4.35
C PRO A 26 18.75 -28.34 5.35
N MET A 27 18.75 -27.02 5.17
CA MET A 27 19.37 -26.11 6.13
C MET A 27 18.51 -26.04 7.39
N LYS A 28 19.15 -26.02 8.57
CA LYS A 28 18.44 -25.73 9.81
C LYS A 28 17.99 -24.26 9.76
N LEU A 29 16.68 -24.05 9.77
CA LEU A 29 16.09 -22.72 9.87
C LEU A 29 16.48 -22.09 11.21
N ARG A 30 16.93 -20.84 11.17
CA ARG A 30 17.06 -20.02 12.37
C ARG A 30 15.69 -19.39 12.67
N PRO A 31 15.32 -19.22 13.94
CA PRO A 31 14.10 -18.49 14.25
C PRO A 31 14.21 -17.04 13.76
N ILE A 32 13.14 -16.54 13.16
CA ILE A 32 12.98 -15.15 12.72
C ILE A 32 12.31 -14.39 13.87
N TYR A 33 12.81 -13.20 14.21
CA TYR A 33 12.31 -12.39 15.34
C TYR A 33 11.98 -10.95 14.95
N ASP A 34 12.33 -10.56 13.73
CA ASP A 34 12.27 -9.21 13.18
C ASP A 34 11.20 -9.10 12.10
N ASP A 35 10.06 -9.78 12.30
CA ASP A 35 8.92 -9.72 11.42
C ASP A 35 8.27 -8.33 11.49
N VAL A 36 8.33 -7.60 10.38
CA VAL A 36 7.73 -6.27 10.23
C VAL A 36 6.84 -6.27 8.99
N PRO A 37 5.60 -5.73 9.06
CA PRO A 37 4.80 -5.52 7.87
C PRO A 37 5.58 -4.71 6.82
N SER A 38 5.60 -5.15 5.57
CA SER A 38 6.29 -4.45 4.46
C SER A 38 6.14 -2.91 4.48
N PRO A 39 4.91 -2.33 4.59
CA PRO A 39 4.78 -0.87 4.60
C PRO A 39 5.45 -0.22 5.80
N ASP A 40 5.67 -0.91 6.91
CA ASP A 40 6.25 -0.36 8.14
C ASP A 40 7.76 -0.58 8.24
N VAL A 41 8.36 -1.31 7.30
CA VAL A 41 9.81 -1.55 7.24
C VAL A 41 10.61 -0.23 7.26
N PRO A 42 10.29 0.81 6.45
CA PRO A 42 11.03 2.07 6.49
C PRO A 42 11.00 2.75 7.87
N ILE A 43 9.83 2.76 8.52
CA ILE A 43 9.66 3.30 9.88
C ILE A 43 10.46 2.49 10.89
N HIS A 44 10.36 1.16 10.83
CA HIS A 44 11.06 0.28 11.76
C HIS A 44 12.58 0.43 11.64
N ILE A 45 13.10 0.54 10.43
CA ILE A 45 14.53 0.82 10.18
C ILE A 45 14.94 2.16 10.80
N LEU A 46 14.14 3.22 10.62
CA LEU A 46 14.43 4.53 11.21
C LEU A 46 14.42 4.48 12.74
N GLN A 47 13.42 3.84 13.34
CA GLN A 47 13.34 3.65 14.80
C GLN A 47 14.54 2.85 15.34
N TYR A 48 14.92 1.78 14.64
CA TYR A 48 16.10 0.99 14.98
C TYR A 48 17.36 1.85 14.92
N LYS A 49 17.58 2.60 13.83
CA LYS A 49 18.72 3.51 13.69
C LYS A 49 18.77 4.59 14.77
N ILE A 50 17.61 5.14 15.16
CA ILE A 50 17.50 6.12 16.26
C ILE A 50 17.98 5.48 17.57
N SER A 51 17.54 4.26 17.87
CA SER A 51 17.94 3.57 19.11
C SER A 51 19.44 3.24 19.17
N MET A 52 20.09 3.11 18.00
CA MET A 52 21.52 2.85 17.86
C MET A 52 22.36 4.14 17.68
N ALA A 53 21.72 5.32 17.59
CA ALA A 53 22.43 6.57 17.35
C ALA A 53 23.29 6.97 18.55
N THR A 54 24.56 7.28 18.31
CA THR A 54 25.52 7.60 19.37
C THR A 54 25.75 9.10 19.55
N THR A 55 25.34 9.91 18.58
CA THR A 55 25.52 11.37 18.60
C THR A 55 24.18 12.09 18.56
N PHE A 56 24.11 13.25 19.22
CA PHE A 56 22.92 14.10 19.21
C PHE A 56 22.51 14.51 17.79
N GLN A 57 23.47 14.86 16.94
CA GLN A 57 23.21 15.28 15.56
C GLN A 57 22.59 14.14 14.73
N GLN A 58 23.14 12.92 14.84
CA GLN A 58 22.59 11.75 14.15
C GLN A 58 21.18 11.42 14.64
N HIS A 59 20.96 11.45 15.95
CA HIS A 59 19.63 11.24 16.53
C HIS A 59 18.62 12.28 16.00
N GLN A 60 19.00 13.57 16.00
CA GLN A 60 18.14 14.65 15.52
C GLN A 60 17.79 14.47 14.03
N GLN A 61 18.77 14.14 13.19
CA GLN A 61 18.54 13.92 11.76
C GLN A 61 17.58 12.74 11.50
N LEU A 62 17.83 11.59 12.14
CA LEU A 62 16.98 10.41 11.98
C LEU A 62 15.55 10.66 12.49
N GLN A 63 15.41 11.42 13.58
CA GLN A 63 14.09 11.81 14.09
C GLN A 63 13.33 12.70 13.09
N LEU A 64 14.02 13.61 12.40
CA LEU A 64 13.42 14.43 11.35
C LEU A 64 12.96 13.57 10.16
N GLU A 65 13.78 12.61 9.73
CA GLU A 65 13.42 11.66 8.67
C GLU A 65 12.19 10.82 9.04
N LEU A 66 12.14 10.31 10.28
CA LEU A 66 10.98 9.57 10.80
C LEU A 66 9.72 10.44 10.82
N ASN A 67 9.82 11.68 11.28
CA ASN A 67 8.69 12.60 11.33
C ASN A 67 8.18 12.92 9.93
N LYS A 68 9.09 13.16 8.96
CA LYS A 68 8.74 13.41 7.56
C LYS A 68 7.98 12.23 6.95
N GLU A 69 8.44 11.00 7.21
CA GLU A 69 7.76 9.77 6.75
C GLU A 69 6.35 9.65 7.35
N LEU A 70 6.22 9.82 8.66
CA LEU A 70 4.92 9.76 9.35
C LEU A 70 3.96 10.87 8.88
N GLU A 71 4.46 12.08 8.63
CA GLU A 71 3.67 13.18 8.06
C GLU A 71 3.23 12.89 6.63
N MET A 72 4.10 12.33 5.80
CA MET A 72 3.74 11.94 4.44
C MET A 72 2.62 10.90 4.43
N ARG A 73 2.72 9.86 5.27
CA ARG A 73 1.65 8.85 5.41
C ARG A 73 0.32 9.45 5.83
N ARG A 74 0.33 10.34 6.83
CA ARG A 74 -0.87 11.05 7.30
C ARG A 74 -1.50 11.90 6.19
N ARG A 75 -0.67 12.62 5.41
CA ARG A 75 -1.14 13.40 4.26
C ARG A 75 -1.76 12.52 3.19
N ILE A 76 -1.11 11.43 2.80
CA ILE A 76 -1.63 10.48 1.81
C ILE A 76 -2.99 9.91 2.24
N GLN A 77 -3.13 9.48 3.51
CA GLN A 77 -4.40 8.99 4.04
C GLN A 77 -5.49 10.07 4.02
N TRP A 78 -5.15 11.29 4.43
CA TRP A 78 -6.08 12.41 4.43
C TRP A 78 -6.53 12.79 3.02
N THR A 79 -5.61 12.83 2.06
CA THR A 79 -5.89 13.06 0.64
C THR A 79 -6.85 12.01 0.11
N MET A 80 -6.56 10.72 0.31
CA MET A 80 -7.43 9.65 -0.16
C MET A 80 -8.83 9.75 0.46
N ARG A 81 -8.90 10.09 1.75
CA ARG A 81 -10.17 10.28 2.44
C ARG A 81 -11.01 11.38 1.82
N ASN A 82 -10.40 12.52 1.54
CA ASN A 82 -11.10 13.63 0.91
C ASN A 82 -11.58 13.28 -0.50
N ILE A 83 -10.75 12.62 -1.30
CA ILE A 83 -11.13 12.19 -2.65
C ILE A 83 -12.38 11.32 -2.59
N ALA A 84 -12.39 10.31 -1.72
CA ALA A 84 -13.54 9.42 -1.61
C ALA A 84 -14.79 10.12 -1.07
N ASN A 85 -14.68 10.99 -0.07
CA ASN A 85 -15.81 11.75 0.46
C ASN A 85 -16.40 12.69 -0.60
N LEU A 86 -15.55 13.36 -1.38
CA LEU A 86 -15.95 14.22 -2.50
C LEU A 86 -16.62 13.40 -3.61
N ALA A 87 -16.08 12.22 -3.94
CA ALA A 87 -16.59 11.38 -5.02
C ALA A 87 -17.90 10.67 -4.68
N ALA A 88 -18.07 10.20 -3.44
CA ALA A 88 -19.28 9.54 -2.96
C ALA A 88 -20.41 10.52 -2.64
N ALA A 89 -20.14 11.84 -2.62
CA ALA A 89 -21.08 12.88 -2.19
C ALA A 89 -21.67 12.65 -0.79
N GLU A 90 -20.97 11.89 0.05
CA GLU A 90 -21.35 11.60 1.43
C GLU A 90 -20.47 12.38 2.41
N SER A 91 -21.09 13.00 3.42
CA SER A 91 -20.40 13.71 4.50
C SER A 91 -20.00 12.80 5.67
N ASN A 92 -20.31 11.51 5.60
CA ASN A 92 -20.05 10.56 6.68
C ASN A 92 -18.90 9.64 6.33
N GLU A 93 -17.95 9.51 7.25
CA GLU A 93 -16.84 8.54 7.26
C GLU A 93 -17.30 7.06 7.26
N ASN A 94 -18.57 6.74 6.95
CA ASN A 94 -19.14 5.42 7.20
C ASN A 94 -18.95 4.43 6.03
N SER A 95 -17.82 3.73 6.13
CA SER A 95 -17.80 2.32 6.59
C SER A 95 -17.53 1.19 5.59
N LEU A 96 -17.64 1.38 4.27
CA LEU A 96 -17.23 0.31 3.31
C LEU A 96 -15.98 0.68 2.53
N VAL A 97 -15.94 1.88 1.94
CA VAL A 97 -14.88 2.31 1.04
C VAL A 97 -13.47 2.28 1.64
N PHE A 98 -13.32 2.42 2.97
CA PHE A 98 -12.02 2.37 3.66
C PHE A 98 -11.72 1.08 4.43
N HIS A 99 -12.69 0.17 4.54
CA HIS A 99 -12.58 -0.99 5.44
C HIS A 99 -12.81 -2.33 4.75
N THR A 100 -13.36 -2.34 3.53
CA THR A 100 -13.51 -3.56 2.74
C THR A 100 -12.45 -3.67 1.66
N MET A 101 -12.00 -4.89 1.38
CA MET A 101 -11.25 -5.14 0.15
C MET A 101 -12.23 -5.13 -1.03
N PRO A 102 -11.91 -4.41 -2.12
CA PRO A 102 -12.76 -4.41 -3.30
C PRO A 102 -12.75 -5.79 -3.97
N THR A 103 -13.85 -6.11 -4.64
CA THR A 103 -13.94 -7.27 -5.54
C THR A 103 -13.24 -6.97 -6.87
N LEU A 104 -13.09 -5.69 -7.23
CA LEU A 104 -12.48 -5.20 -8.47
C LEU A 104 -13.23 -5.67 -9.72
N LEU A 105 -14.55 -5.42 -9.74
CA LEU A 105 -15.44 -5.79 -10.84
C LEU A 105 -15.26 -4.88 -12.07
N ASP A 106 -14.90 -3.61 -11.87
CA ASP A 106 -14.66 -2.63 -12.93
C ASP A 106 -13.19 -2.21 -12.98
N LEU A 107 -12.37 -3.04 -13.63
CA LEU A 107 -10.93 -2.77 -13.83
C LEU A 107 -10.66 -1.48 -14.63
N PRO A 108 -11.41 -1.16 -15.72
CA PRO A 108 -11.24 0.11 -16.42
C PRO A 108 -11.45 1.35 -15.55
N CYS A 109 -12.48 1.37 -14.70
CA CYS A 109 -12.70 2.44 -13.72
C CYS A 109 -11.50 2.53 -12.75
N TYR A 110 -11.11 1.39 -12.17
CA TYR A 110 -10.04 1.32 -11.18
C TYR A 110 -8.69 1.80 -11.74
N SER A 111 -8.30 1.33 -12.92
CA SER A 111 -7.04 1.72 -13.56
C SER A 111 -6.99 3.22 -13.89
N GLN A 112 -8.09 3.79 -14.40
CA GLN A 112 -8.16 5.23 -14.69
C GLN A 112 -8.09 6.08 -13.42
N ALA A 113 -8.77 5.65 -12.34
CA ALA A 113 -8.71 6.34 -11.05
C ALA A 113 -7.27 6.34 -10.47
N ILE A 114 -6.57 5.20 -10.54
CA ILE A 114 -5.16 5.11 -10.11
C ILE A 114 -4.27 6.03 -10.95
N GLN A 115 -4.42 6.01 -12.29
CA GLN A 115 -3.61 6.85 -13.17
C GLN A 115 -3.82 8.34 -12.89
N ALA A 116 -5.06 8.76 -12.61
CA ALA A 116 -5.34 10.13 -12.22
C ALA A 116 -4.68 10.50 -10.88
N PHE A 117 -4.71 9.60 -9.89
CA PHE A 117 -4.10 9.83 -8.59
C PHE A 117 -2.56 9.90 -8.66
N ASP A 118 -1.95 8.99 -9.42
CA ASP A 118 -0.51 8.96 -9.68
C ASP A 118 -0.03 10.26 -10.36
N ALA A 119 -0.75 10.69 -11.40
CA ALA A 119 -0.38 11.89 -12.15
C ALA A 119 -0.68 13.22 -11.44
N MET A 120 -1.68 13.28 -10.55
CA MET A 120 -2.18 14.56 -10.00
C MET A 120 -1.85 14.76 -8.51
N CYS A 121 -1.53 13.70 -7.76
CA CYS A 121 -1.39 13.78 -6.30
C CYS A 121 0.01 13.34 -5.84
N TYR A 122 0.36 12.08 -6.09
CA TYR A 122 1.61 11.49 -5.63
C TYR A 122 2.12 10.52 -6.70
N GLU A 123 3.34 10.73 -7.17
CA GLU A 123 4.06 9.73 -7.94
C GLU A 123 4.23 8.48 -7.07
N LEU A 124 3.57 7.39 -7.46
CA LEU A 124 3.41 6.20 -6.64
C LEU A 124 4.77 5.53 -6.37
N ASP A 125 5.66 5.55 -7.35
CA ASP A 125 7.00 4.95 -7.26
C ASP A 125 7.87 5.64 -6.19
N ASP A 126 7.62 6.93 -5.93
CA ASP A 126 8.30 7.70 -4.88
C ASP A 126 7.61 7.58 -3.51
N HIS A 127 6.36 7.10 -3.48
CA HIS A 127 5.52 7.09 -2.28
C HIS A 127 4.89 5.71 -2.06
N GLU A 128 5.69 4.72 -1.65
CA GLU A 128 5.24 3.32 -1.45
C GLU A 128 3.97 3.21 -0.60
N TYR A 129 3.83 4.05 0.44
CA TYR A 129 2.66 4.03 1.31
C TYR A 129 1.34 4.38 0.59
N ALA A 130 1.40 5.12 -0.52
CA ALA A 130 0.24 5.45 -1.34
C ALA A 130 -0.42 4.21 -1.96
N TYR A 131 0.37 3.18 -2.31
CA TYR A 131 -0.17 1.89 -2.77
C TYR A 131 -1.12 1.25 -1.75
N ARG A 132 -0.90 1.49 -0.45
CA ARG A 132 -1.76 0.96 0.64
C ARG A 132 -3.14 1.60 0.68
N GLN A 133 -3.34 2.71 -0.03
CA GLN A 133 -4.62 3.42 -0.09
C GLN A 133 -5.41 3.13 -1.37
N LEU A 134 -4.79 2.54 -2.41
CA LEU A 134 -5.43 2.41 -3.74
C LEU A 134 -6.69 1.55 -3.73
N PHE A 135 -6.84 0.60 -2.79
CA PHE A 135 -8.04 -0.23 -2.66
C PHE A 135 -9.34 0.60 -2.51
N VAL A 136 -9.23 1.84 -2.01
CA VAL A 136 -10.34 2.81 -1.92
C VAL A 136 -10.95 3.09 -3.30
N PHE A 137 -10.13 3.24 -4.34
CA PHE A 137 -10.64 3.43 -5.71
C PHE A 137 -11.39 2.20 -6.21
N GLY A 138 -10.90 1.00 -5.87
CA GLY A 138 -11.60 -0.25 -6.19
C GLY A 138 -12.98 -0.27 -5.55
N ASN A 139 -13.08 0.14 -4.29
CA ASN A 139 -14.38 0.21 -3.61
C ASN A 139 -15.29 1.27 -4.23
N LEU A 140 -14.78 2.45 -4.59
CA LEU A 140 -15.60 3.46 -5.28
C LEU A 140 -16.16 2.95 -6.60
N CYS A 141 -15.32 2.28 -7.41
CA CYS A 141 -15.74 1.68 -8.67
C CYS A 141 -16.75 0.54 -8.46
N ASP A 142 -16.51 -0.37 -7.51
CA ASP A 142 -17.42 -1.47 -7.21
C ASP A 142 -18.78 -0.99 -6.66
N ASN A 143 -18.82 0.18 -6.01
CA ASN A 143 -20.05 0.84 -5.57
C ASN A 143 -20.73 1.67 -6.69
N GLY A 144 -20.21 1.63 -7.92
CA GLY A 144 -20.81 2.28 -9.09
C GLY A 144 -20.58 3.79 -9.16
N VAL A 145 -19.60 4.33 -8.43
CA VAL A 145 -19.23 5.75 -8.58
C VAL A 145 -18.61 5.97 -9.97
N PRO A 146 -19.14 6.91 -10.77
CA PRO A 146 -18.60 7.16 -12.11
C PRO A 146 -17.14 7.59 -12.07
N VAL A 147 -16.32 7.03 -12.96
CA VAL A 147 -14.88 7.33 -13.02
C VAL A 147 -14.61 8.84 -13.21
N ASP A 148 -15.41 9.54 -14.02
CA ASP A 148 -15.28 10.98 -14.22
C ASP A 148 -15.45 11.76 -12.91
N THR A 149 -16.37 11.31 -12.04
CA THR A 149 -16.57 11.89 -10.70
C THR A 149 -15.36 11.63 -9.80
N ILE A 150 -14.78 10.42 -9.85
CA ILE A 150 -13.57 10.08 -9.08
C ILE A 150 -12.39 10.93 -9.55
N VAL A 151 -12.19 11.06 -10.87
CA VAL A 151 -11.11 11.86 -11.46
C VAL A 151 -11.27 13.34 -11.14
N GLU A 152 -12.48 13.89 -11.20
CA GLU A 152 -12.73 15.29 -10.84
C GLU A 152 -12.51 15.55 -9.34
N SER A 153 -12.95 14.63 -8.47
CA SER A 153 -12.70 14.73 -7.02
C SER A 153 -11.21 14.62 -6.69
N THR A 154 -10.48 13.78 -7.43
CA THR A 154 -9.01 13.67 -7.36
C THR A 154 -8.35 14.99 -7.74
N ARG A 155 -8.71 15.55 -8.89
CA ARG A 155 -8.22 16.86 -9.36
C ARG A 155 -8.45 17.95 -8.31
N LYS A 156 -9.68 18.08 -7.81
CA LYS A 156 -10.05 19.10 -6.80
C LYS A 156 -9.27 18.95 -5.51
N THR A 157 -9.10 17.72 -5.02
CA THR A 157 -8.38 17.48 -3.77
C THR A 157 -6.90 17.80 -3.93
N CYS A 158 -6.29 17.32 -5.02
CA CYS A 158 -4.85 17.37 -5.19
C CYS A 158 -4.32 18.71 -5.68
N SER A 159 -5.18 19.55 -6.26
CA SER A 159 -4.85 20.97 -6.55
C SER A 159 -4.56 21.80 -5.28
N ASN A 160 -4.96 21.31 -4.10
CA ASN A 160 -4.72 21.97 -2.81
C ASN A 160 -3.53 21.36 -2.04
N ILE A 161 -2.81 20.41 -2.64
CA ILE A 161 -1.61 19.78 -2.06
C ILE A 161 -0.41 20.57 -2.57
N VAL A 162 -0.23 21.79 -2.04
CA VAL A 162 1.00 22.58 -2.16
C VAL A 162 1.69 22.62 -0.81
#